data_AF-A0A381UXG5-F1
#
_entry.id   AF-A0A381UXG5-F1
#
_cell.length_a   1.000
_cell.length_b   1.000
_cell.length_c   1.000
_cell.angle_alpha   90.00
_cell.angle_beta   90.00
_cell.angle_gamma   90.00
#
_symmetry.space_group_name_H-M   'P 1'
#
loop_
_entity.id
_entity.type
_entity.pdbx_description
1 polymer ?
#
loop_
_entity_poly.entity_id
_entity_poly.type
_entity_poly.pdbx_seq_one_letter_code
_entity_poly.pdbx_strand_id
1 'polypeptide(L)' 'MQKLRINGEHSLSGELNISGSKNAALPIMAACLLCSEEVELENIPALED' A
#
# COMPACT_ATOMS: atom_id res chain seq x y z
N MET A 1 16.43 6.24 16.79
CA MET A 1 15.13 5.53 16.90
C MET A 1 14.01 6.52 16.62
N GLN A 2 13.12 6.21 15.68
CA GLN A 2 11.90 6.98 15.48
C GLN A 2 10.88 6.62 16.57
N LYS A 3 10.05 7.59 16.98
CA LYS A 3 8.99 7.39 17.98
C LYS A 3 7.73 8.10 17.52
N LEU A 4 6.60 7.44 17.68
CA LEU A 4 5.28 8.06 17.54
C LEU A 4 4.76 8.40 18.94
N ARG A 5 4.36 9.66 19.15
CA ARG A 5 3.68 10.10 20.38
C ARG A 5 2.21 10.34 20.05
N ILE A 6 1.33 9.53 20.61
CA ILE A 6 -0.12 9.62 20.40
C ILE A 6 -0.73 10.29 21.62
N ASN A 7 -1.56 11.32 21.42
CA ASN A 7 -2.38 11.93 22.46
C ASN A 7 -3.82 11.41 22.31
N GLY A 8 -4.39 10.88 23.39
CA GLY A 8 -5.70 10.24 23.39
C GLY A 8 -6.89 11.22 23.47
N GLU A 9 -8.04 10.71 23.91
CA GLU A 9 -9.29 11.47 24.20
C GLU A 9 -10.04 12.04 22.99
N HIS A 10 -9.70 11.59 21.77
CA HIS A 10 -10.38 11.99 20.54
C HIS A 10 -10.96 10.78 19.79
N SER A 11 -12.28 10.80 19.56
CA SER A 11 -12.92 9.85 18.64
C SER A 11 -12.56 10.21 17.20
N LEU A 12 -12.17 9.20 16.41
CA LEU A 12 -11.96 9.38 14.97
C LEU A 12 -13.31 9.50 14.26
N SER A 13 -13.41 10.43 13.30
CA SER A 13 -14.56 10.62 12.43
C SER A 13 -14.11 11.04 11.04
N GLY A 14 -14.67 10.43 10.01
CA GLY A 14 -14.32 10.67 8.61
C GLY A 14 -14.13 9.38 7.84
N GLU A 15 -13.65 9.51 6.61
CA GLU A 15 -13.38 8.43 5.68
C GLU A 15 -11.93 8.53 5.19
N LEU A 16 -11.30 7.40 4.91
CA LEU A 16 -10.05 7.36 4.16
C LEU A 16 -10.08 6.32 3.06
N ASN A 17 -9.33 6.58 2.00
CA ASN A 17 -9.02 5.59 1.00
C ASN A 17 -7.79 4.78 1.43
N ILE A 18 -7.92 3.46 1.41
CA ILE A 18 -6.81 2.54 1.69
C ILE A 18 -6.15 2.18 0.36
N SER A 19 -4.83 2.08 0.36
CA SER A 19 -4.08 1.52 -0.76
C SER A 19 -4.36 0.01 -0.92
N GLY A 20 -3.97 -0.56 -2.06
CA GLY A 20 -4.07 -2.00 -2.29
C GLY A 20 -3.25 -2.84 -1.32
N SER A 21 -3.52 -4.15 -1.29
CA SER A 21 -2.85 -5.09 -0.39
C SER A 21 -1.42 -5.38 -0.86
N LYS A 22 -0.44 -5.27 0.05
CA LYS A 22 0.95 -5.72 -0.19
C LYS A 22 1.00 -7.17 -0.69
N ASN A 23 0.19 -8.03 -0.08
CA ASN A 23 0.19 -9.46 -0.36
C ASN A 23 -0.39 -9.80 -1.73
N ALA A 24 -1.18 -8.89 -2.32
CA ALA A 24 -1.61 -8.98 -3.71
C ALA A 24 -0.60 -8.30 -4.65
N ALA A 25 -0.14 -7.10 -4.29
CA ALA A 25 0.75 -6.28 -5.10
C ALA A 25 2.08 -6.98 -5.42
N LEU A 26 2.75 -7.57 -4.42
CA LEU A 26 4.06 -8.23 -4.61
C LEU A 26 4.05 -9.37 -5.65
N PRO A 27 3.16 -10.39 -5.55
CA PRO A 27 3.12 -11.44 -6.56
C PRO A 27 2.63 -10.95 -7.93
N ILE A 28 1.76 -9.94 -7.98
CA ILE A 28 1.32 -9.34 -9.25
C ILE A 28 2.50 -8.63 -9.94
N MET A 29 3.29 -7.84 -9.21
CA MET A 29 4.51 -7.22 -9.74
C MET A 29 5.51 -8.25 -10.26
N ALA A 30 5.66 -9.39 -9.56
CA ALA A 30 6.49 -10.49 -10.06
C ALA A 30 5.92 -11.13 -11.34
N ALA A 31 4.60 -11.28 -11.44
CA ALA A 31 3.94 -11.82 -12.62
C ALA A 31 4.10 -10.92 -13.86
N CYS A 32 4.26 -9.60 -13.70
CA CYS A 32 4.54 -8.69 -14.80
C CYS A 32 5.82 -9.04 -15.57
N LEU A 33 6.78 -9.74 -14.96
CA LEU A 33 7.99 -10.22 -15.63
C LEU A 33 7.70 -11.25 -16.74
N LEU A 34 6.51 -11.85 -16.73
CA LEU A 34 6.08 -12.83 -17.73
C LEU A 34 5.40 -12.17 -18.94
N CYS A 35 5.14 -10.86 -18.89
CA CYS A 35 4.47 -10.12 -19.96
C CYS A 35 5.49 -9.61 -20.99
N SER A 36 5.15 -9.74 -22.28
CA SER A 36 5.96 -9.21 -23.39
C SER A 36 5.70 -7.73 -23.70
N GLU A 37 4.65 -7.17 -23.10
CA GLU A 37 4.18 -5.80 -23.28
C GLU A 37 4.21 -5.07 -21.92
N GLU A 38 4.12 -3.75 -21.97
CA GLU A 38 4.07 -2.90 -20.77
C GLU A 38 2.80 -3.19 -19.95
N VAL A 39 2.97 -3.25 -18.63
CA VAL A 39 1.87 -3.48 -17.68
C VAL A 39 1.81 -2.33 -16.69
N GLU A 40 0.69 -1.61 -16.67
CA GLU A 40 0.41 -0.57 -15.69
C GLU A 40 -0.36 -1.17 -14.51
N LEU A 41 0.15 -0.93 -13.29
CA LEU A 41 -0.47 -1.39 -12.05
C LEU A 41 -0.95 -0.20 -11.22
N GLU A 42 -2.25 -0.15 -10.95
CA GLU A 42 -2.87 0.88 -10.13
C GLU A 42 -3.11 0.40 -8.69
N ASN A 43 -3.30 1.36 -7.78
CA ASN A 43 -3.60 1.10 -6.36
C ASN A 43 -2.53 0.26 -5.63
N ILE A 44 -1.26 0.35 -6.04
CA ILE A 44 -0.15 -0.32 -5.37
C ILE A 44 0.20 0.45 -4.08
N PRO A 45 0.29 -0.22 -2.91
CA PRO A 45 0.67 0.44 -1.67
C PRO A 45 2.10 0.97 -1.74
N ALA A 46 2.36 2.10 -1.08
CA ALA A 46 3.72 2.55 -0.82
C ALA A 46 4.36 1.60 0.19
N LEU A 47 5.34 0.81 -0.25
CA LEU A 47 6.06 -0.14 0.57
C LEU A 47 7.49 0.39 0.78
N GLU A 48 7.91 0.52 2.04
CA GLU A 48 9.32 0.42 2.38
C GLU A 48 9.61 -1.08 2.49
N ASP A 49 10.19 -1.68 1.45
CA ASP A 49 10.92 -2.95 1.57
C ASP A 49 12.38 -2.66 1.94
#